data_AF-A0A167E594-F1
#
_entry.id   AF-A0A167E594-F1
#
_cell.length_a   1.000
_cell.length_b   1.000
_cell.length_c   1.000
_cell.angle_alpha   90.00
_cell.angle_beta   90.00
_cell.angle_gamma   90.00
#
_symmetry.space_group_name_H-M   'P 1'
#
loop_
_entity.id
_entity.type
_entity.pdbx_description
1 polymer ?
#
loop_
_entity_poly.entity_id
_entity_poly.type
_entity_poly.pdbx_seq_one_letter_code
_entity_poly.pdbx_strand_id
1 'polypeptide(L)'
;VGHLEILQSFKFATAREPQAPRTTPEIPKSSNSSSEQLIFTMGWLDGWFGSSAPASEDPLKSLDPKLREFLERESPVKIQQQQQQAQDARNKAGQAAEAAATAAAHAYAQSKQQQQDDAVAEGSSADRPKVPKESLFQDGRYAHLWKTYRPYSEVEAETKTDHEKLMDVLDGYKQRKHNIGRAALENCAIQQEEWVNCMKSGDWEDRLQMCRHQVQRFERCYTMQTRFLKALGYQSVYNRPAQVEEDIQMHADQLYARMIEQEKAIEAAKKEGLPAPKFDLAIPTMPAGADPAVPEVKPRPDLEKSWKEKLEQLPETERAAEEAALRADLQAKADVAKNVQKLWDEQEKEKERRKAEGKATIVDRIAGAFGGGK
;
A
#
# COMPACT_ATOMS: atom_id res chain seq x y z
N VAL A 1 30.29 -27.92 -34.95
CA VAL A 1 31.72 -27.54 -34.93
C VAL A 1 31.80 -26.26 -34.10
N GLY A 2 31.77 -26.34 -32.77
CA GLY A 2 32.92 -26.56 -31.88
C GLY A 2 33.38 -25.17 -31.41
N HIS A 3 33.36 -24.75 -30.13
CA HIS A 3 33.45 -25.48 -28.87
C HIS A 3 32.75 -24.71 -27.73
N LEU A 4 32.05 -25.45 -26.87
CA LEU A 4 31.66 -25.11 -25.49
C LEU A 4 32.90 -24.84 -24.62
N GLU A 5 32.76 -23.97 -23.61
CA GLU A 5 33.09 -24.28 -22.21
C GLU A 5 32.63 -23.17 -21.25
N ILE A 6 31.53 -23.42 -20.53
CA ILE A 6 31.24 -22.86 -19.21
C ILE A 6 30.76 -24.04 -18.38
N LEU A 7 31.60 -24.59 -17.51
CA LEU A 7 31.14 -25.28 -16.29
C LEU A 7 32.24 -25.27 -15.21
N GLN A 8 31.76 -24.94 -14.01
CA GLN A 8 32.14 -25.51 -12.71
C GLN A 8 33.56 -25.31 -12.16
N SER A 9 33.61 -24.73 -10.95
CA SER A 9 34.42 -25.30 -9.87
C SER A 9 33.90 -24.86 -8.51
N PHE A 10 33.42 -25.85 -7.74
CA PHE A 10 33.23 -25.79 -6.29
C PHE A 10 34.07 -26.92 -5.67
N LYS A 11 34.81 -26.55 -4.61
CA LYS A 11 35.49 -27.38 -3.59
C LYS A 11 36.78 -28.12 -3.98
N PHE A 12 37.85 -27.83 -3.24
CA PHE A 12 38.34 -28.72 -2.18
C PHE A 12 39.23 -27.96 -1.18
N ALA A 13 39.00 -28.22 0.10
CA ALA A 13 39.87 -27.84 1.21
C ALA A 13 40.77 -29.04 1.56
N THR A 14 42.05 -28.78 1.85
CA THR A 14 42.91 -29.68 2.65
C THR A 14 43.88 -28.85 3.48
N ALA A 15 43.90 -29.14 4.78
CA ALA A 15 44.72 -28.52 5.82
C ALA A 15 46.16 -29.10 5.86
N ARG A 16 47.14 -28.28 6.28
CA ARG A 16 48.10 -28.62 7.36
C ARG A 16 48.97 -27.42 7.80
N GLU A 17 48.92 -27.23 9.11
CA GLU A 17 49.63 -26.40 10.11
C GLU A 17 51.13 -26.78 10.30
N PRO A 18 51.95 -26.22 11.24
CA PRO A 18 52.13 -24.86 11.83
C PRO A 18 53.58 -24.32 11.68
N GLN A 19 53.83 -23.05 12.05
CA GLN A 19 54.93 -22.68 12.97
C GLN A 19 54.86 -21.21 13.42
N ALA A 20 54.89 -21.00 14.73
CA ALA A 20 55.26 -19.77 15.43
C ALA A 20 56.53 -20.09 16.27
N PRO A 21 57.13 -19.19 17.10
CA PRO A 21 56.94 -17.74 17.30
C PRO A 21 58.27 -16.94 17.34
N ARG A 22 58.22 -15.58 17.37
CA ARG A 22 59.12 -14.71 18.19
C ARG A 22 58.81 -13.20 18.03
N THR A 23 58.27 -12.63 19.12
CA THR A 23 58.64 -11.41 19.87
C THR A 23 59.20 -10.13 19.19
N THR A 24 58.39 -9.06 19.30
CA THR A 24 58.70 -7.64 19.71
C THR A 24 59.46 -6.70 18.74
N PRO A 25 59.48 -5.35 18.95
CA PRO A 25 58.39 -4.42 18.64
C PRO A 25 58.88 -3.18 17.85
N GLU A 26 58.17 -2.70 16.83
CA GLU A 26 58.43 -1.37 16.25
C GLU A 26 57.15 -0.65 15.81
N ILE A 27 56.97 0.56 16.36
CA ILE A 27 56.17 1.67 15.83
C ILE A 27 56.96 2.18 14.61
N PRO A 28 56.38 2.44 13.40
CA PRO A 28 55.68 3.72 13.23
C PRO A 28 54.65 3.85 12.07
N LYS A 29 54.03 5.05 12.06
CA LYS A 29 53.40 5.79 10.93
C LYS A 29 51.97 5.42 10.51
N SER A 30 51.04 6.26 10.99
CA SER A 30 50.23 7.16 10.16
C SER A 30 50.16 6.80 8.66
N SER A 31 49.02 6.26 8.24
CA SER A 31 48.52 6.42 6.88
C SER A 31 47.00 6.56 6.90
N ASN A 32 46.54 7.53 6.11
CA ASN A 32 45.14 7.87 5.89
C ASN A 32 44.32 6.63 5.50
N SER A 33 43.24 6.38 6.24
CA SER A 33 42.17 5.49 5.80
C SER A 33 40.95 6.35 5.50
N SER A 34 40.67 6.45 4.20
CA SER A 34 39.49 7.08 3.63
C SER A 34 38.23 6.44 4.21
N SER A 35 37.54 7.18 5.07
CA SER A 35 36.15 6.92 5.42
C SER A 35 35.27 7.41 4.27
N GLU A 36 34.80 6.48 3.43
CA GLU A 36 33.65 6.70 2.55
C GLU A 36 32.41 6.95 3.44
N GLN A 37 32.12 8.23 3.66
CA GLN A 37 30.85 8.69 4.18
C GLN A 37 29.83 8.63 3.04
N LEU A 38 28.93 7.64 3.09
CA LEU A 38 27.71 7.64 2.29
C LEU A 38 26.76 8.72 2.82
N ILE A 39 26.88 9.90 2.23
CA ILE A 39 25.93 10.99 2.36
C ILE A 39 24.66 10.58 1.60
N PHE A 40 23.60 10.20 2.33
CA PHE A 40 22.26 10.12 1.76
C PHE A 40 21.69 11.54 1.69
N THR A 41 21.94 12.23 0.57
CA THR A 41 21.17 13.43 0.21
C THR A 41 19.80 12.99 -0.29
N MET A 42 18.76 13.17 0.54
CA MET A 42 17.37 12.98 0.12
C MET A 42 16.92 14.22 -0.68
N GLY A 43 17.04 14.13 -2.00
CA GLY A 43 16.65 15.15 -2.99
C GLY A 43 15.13 15.35 -3.15
N TRP A 44 14.40 15.43 -2.04
CA TRP A 44 12.97 15.79 -2.01
C TRP A 44 12.68 17.10 -1.25
N LEU A 45 13.69 17.70 -0.60
CA LEU A 45 13.51 18.85 0.29
C LEU A 45 13.60 20.22 -0.41
N ASP A 46 14.04 20.30 -1.67
CA ASP A 46 14.21 21.57 -2.40
C ASP A 46 12.97 22.04 -3.18
N GLY A 47 11.85 21.31 -3.09
CA GLY A 47 10.63 21.60 -3.85
C GLY A 47 9.47 22.20 -3.04
N TRP A 48 9.53 22.22 -1.71
CA TRP A 48 8.35 22.50 -0.88
C TRP A 48 8.43 23.82 -0.09
N PHE A 49 9.62 24.41 0.10
CA PHE A 49 9.76 25.63 0.89
C PHE A 49 9.93 26.87 0.01
N GLY A 50 8.87 27.20 -0.74
CA GLY A 50 8.80 28.38 -1.60
C GLY A 50 7.50 29.18 -1.40
N SER A 51 7.54 30.12 -0.45
CA SER A 51 6.72 31.33 -0.29
C SER A 51 5.20 31.23 -0.05
N SER A 52 4.81 31.60 1.17
CA SER A 52 3.46 31.93 1.63
C SER A 52 2.95 33.27 1.08
N ALA A 53 1.69 33.33 0.63
CA ALA A 53 0.94 34.57 0.43
C ALA A 53 -0.42 34.53 1.19
N PRO A 54 -0.88 35.65 1.77
CA PRO A 54 -2.16 35.74 2.45
C PRO A 54 -3.34 35.84 1.47
N ALA A 55 -4.51 35.38 1.93
CA ALA A 55 -5.76 35.38 1.17
C ALA A 55 -6.26 36.79 0.82
N SER A 56 -6.95 36.86 -0.32
CA SER A 56 -7.71 37.97 -0.90
C SER A 56 -6.95 39.05 -1.67
N GLU A 57 -6.30 38.69 -2.77
CA GLU A 57 -6.31 39.50 -4.00
C GLU A 57 -6.25 38.57 -5.23
N ASP A 58 -6.98 38.97 -6.29
CA ASP A 58 -7.24 38.21 -7.51
C ASP A 58 -5.96 37.60 -8.14
N PRO A 59 -5.84 36.25 -8.24
CA PRO A 59 -4.63 35.53 -8.65
C PRO A 59 -4.19 35.79 -10.10
N LEU A 60 -4.95 36.59 -10.84
CA LEU A 60 -4.65 37.01 -12.21
C LEU A 60 -3.68 38.22 -12.29
N LYS A 61 -3.32 38.84 -11.17
CA LYS A 61 -2.38 39.98 -11.14
C LYS A 61 -0.91 39.57 -11.20
N SER A 62 -0.58 38.33 -10.83
CA SER A 62 0.79 37.80 -10.83
C SER A 62 1.21 37.13 -12.13
N LEU A 63 0.42 37.28 -13.20
CA LEU A 63 0.70 36.72 -14.53
C LEU A 63 1.23 37.81 -15.48
N ASP A 64 2.16 37.43 -16.36
CA ASP A 64 2.69 38.31 -17.41
C ASP A 64 1.53 38.85 -18.28
N PRO A 65 1.43 40.17 -18.53
CA PRO A 65 0.33 40.78 -19.29
C PRO A 65 -0.01 40.06 -20.61
N LYS A 66 0.99 39.48 -21.28
CA LYS A 66 0.77 38.69 -22.52
C LYS A 66 0.04 37.36 -22.28
N LEU A 67 0.28 36.73 -21.13
CA LEU A 67 -0.42 35.51 -20.71
C LEU A 67 -1.85 35.83 -20.26
N ARG A 68 -2.06 37.03 -19.69
CA ARG A 68 -3.37 37.52 -19.27
C ARG A 68 -4.29 37.77 -20.45
N GLU A 69 -3.81 38.41 -21.51
CA GLU A 69 -4.55 38.55 -22.77
C GLU A 69 -4.83 37.19 -23.42
N PHE A 70 -3.88 36.26 -23.36
CA PHE A 70 -4.07 34.91 -23.91
C PHE A 70 -5.11 34.12 -23.13
N LEU A 71 -5.08 34.18 -21.80
CA LEU A 71 -6.08 33.58 -20.93
C LEU A 71 -7.44 34.26 -21.06
N GLU A 72 -7.54 35.58 -21.20
CA GLU A 72 -8.83 36.24 -21.46
C GLU A 72 -9.39 35.89 -22.85
N ARG A 73 -8.52 35.68 -23.85
CA ARG A 73 -8.89 35.32 -25.22
C ARG A 73 -9.25 33.85 -25.40
N GLU A 74 -8.63 32.96 -24.64
CA GLU A 74 -8.89 31.51 -24.69
C GLU A 74 -9.75 30.99 -23.53
N SER A 75 -9.92 31.76 -22.44
CA SER A 75 -10.80 31.34 -21.35
C SER A 75 -12.25 31.36 -21.84
N PRO A 76 -12.95 30.23 -21.74
CA PRO A 76 -14.32 30.15 -22.19
C PRO A 76 -15.22 30.82 -21.15
N VAL A 77 -15.42 32.14 -21.25
CA VAL A 77 -16.44 32.89 -20.50
C VAL A 77 -17.86 32.31 -20.72
N LYS A 78 -18.04 31.49 -21.77
CA LYS A 78 -19.24 30.68 -22.03
C LYS A 78 -19.51 29.60 -20.97
N ILE A 79 -18.51 29.10 -20.24
CA ILE A 79 -18.72 28.07 -19.20
C ILE A 79 -19.39 28.67 -17.96
N GLN A 80 -19.05 29.89 -17.55
CA GLN A 80 -19.70 30.54 -16.40
C GLN A 80 -21.16 30.92 -16.70
N GLN A 81 -21.45 31.40 -17.91
CA GLN A 81 -22.84 31.65 -18.35
C GLN A 81 -23.63 30.34 -18.50
N GLN A 82 -23.00 29.26 -18.99
CA GLN A 82 -23.62 27.93 -19.02
C GLN A 82 -23.83 27.34 -17.62
N GLN A 83 -22.95 27.61 -16.65
CA GLN A 83 -23.14 27.18 -15.26
C GLN A 83 -24.31 27.91 -14.60
N GLN A 84 -24.48 29.21 -14.84
CA GLN A 84 -25.63 29.96 -14.34
C GLN A 84 -26.95 29.49 -15.01
N GLN A 85 -26.94 29.28 -16.33
CA GLN A 85 -28.11 28.73 -17.04
C GLN A 85 -28.43 27.27 -16.62
N ALA A 86 -27.40 26.47 -16.30
CA ALA A 86 -27.57 25.12 -15.78
C ALA A 86 -28.11 25.11 -14.34
N GLN A 87 -27.77 26.11 -13.52
CA GLN A 87 -28.34 26.29 -12.19
C GLN A 87 -29.82 26.70 -12.25
N ASP A 88 -30.18 27.62 -13.14
CA ASP A 88 -31.59 28.00 -13.35
C ASP A 88 -32.43 26.86 -13.94
N ALA A 89 -31.85 26.05 -14.83
CA ALA A 89 -32.48 24.83 -15.33
C ALA A 89 -32.64 23.77 -14.23
N ARG A 90 -31.67 23.64 -13.31
CA ARG A 90 -31.76 22.74 -12.14
C ARG A 90 -32.83 23.20 -11.15
N ASN A 91 -32.97 24.51 -10.94
CA ASN A 91 -33.98 25.06 -10.03
C ASN A 91 -35.40 24.88 -10.60
N LYS A 92 -35.58 25.07 -11.93
CA LYS A 92 -36.86 24.77 -12.60
C LYS A 92 -37.17 23.27 -12.64
N ALA A 93 -36.16 22.42 -12.83
CA ALA A 93 -36.31 20.97 -12.76
C ALA A 93 -36.62 20.48 -11.33
N GLY A 94 -36.07 21.12 -10.30
CA GLY A 94 -36.38 20.85 -8.90
C GLY A 94 -37.84 21.16 -8.55
N GLN A 95 -38.36 22.30 -9.02
CA GLN A 95 -39.77 22.66 -8.83
C GLN A 95 -40.73 21.75 -9.60
N ALA A 96 -40.35 21.30 -10.81
CA ALA A 96 -41.12 20.32 -11.57
C ALA A 96 -41.07 18.91 -10.94
N ALA A 97 -39.95 18.53 -10.32
CA ALA A 97 -39.80 17.26 -9.61
C ALA A 97 -40.59 17.24 -8.29
N GLU A 98 -40.69 18.36 -7.58
CA GLU A 98 -41.51 18.49 -6.37
C GLU A 98 -43.02 18.43 -6.68
N ALA A 99 -43.45 19.05 -7.79
CA ALA A 99 -44.80 18.92 -8.32
C ALA A 99 -45.11 17.49 -8.81
N ALA A 100 -44.14 16.80 -9.42
CA ALA A 100 -44.29 15.40 -9.83
C ALA A 100 -44.29 14.43 -8.61
N ALA A 101 -43.54 14.74 -7.55
CA ALA A 101 -43.52 13.95 -6.32
C ALA A 101 -44.85 14.08 -5.54
N THR A 102 -45.46 15.26 -5.53
CA THR A 102 -46.80 15.45 -4.95
C THR A 102 -47.88 14.77 -5.79
N ALA A 103 -47.80 14.82 -7.13
CA ALA A 103 -48.70 14.07 -8.01
C ALA A 103 -48.54 12.54 -7.86
N ALA A 104 -47.31 12.04 -7.70
CA ALA A 104 -47.03 10.62 -7.45
C ALA A 104 -47.49 10.17 -6.05
N ALA A 105 -47.40 11.03 -5.04
CA ALA A 105 -47.94 10.75 -3.70
C ALA A 105 -49.47 10.65 -3.69
N HIS A 106 -50.16 11.49 -4.46
CA HIS A 106 -51.62 11.39 -4.65
C HIS A 106 -52.03 10.15 -5.47
N ALA A 107 -51.24 9.77 -6.49
CA ALA A 107 -51.46 8.53 -7.23
C ALA A 107 -51.20 7.26 -6.40
N TYR A 108 -50.21 7.29 -5.50
CA TYR A 108 -49.93 6.21 -4.54
C TYR A 108 -50.99 6.11 -3.43
N ALA A 109 -51.60 7.23 -3.03
CA ALA A 109 -52.74 7.23 -2.11
C ALA A 109 -54.01 6.63 -2.76
N GLN A 110 -54.22 6.83 -4.07
CA GLN A 110 -55.32 6.21 -4.82
C GLN A 110 -55.11 4.71 -5.08
N SER A 111 -53.87 4.25 -5.34
CA SER A 111 -53.61 2.82 -5.57
C SER A 111 -53.74 1.97 -4.30
N LYS A 112 -53.63 2.58 -3.11
CA LYS A 112 -53.83 1.89 -1.82
C LYS A 112 -55.29 1.55 -1.49
N GLN A 113 -56.27 2.04 -2.26
CA GLN A 113 -57.69 1.67 -2.13
C GLN A 113 -58.14 0.59 -3.13
N GLN A 114 -57.27 0.12 -4.03
CA GLN A 114 -57.57 -0.97 -4.99
C GLN A 114 -56.76 -2.25 -4.75
N GLN A 115 -55.91 -2.30 -3.73
CA GLN A 115 -55.20 -3.52 -3.30
C GLN A 115 -55.81 -4.07 -2.01
N GLN A 116 -57.10 -4.41 -2.06
CA GLN A 116 -57.73 -5.29 -1.09
C GLN A 116 -58.70 -6.25 -1.78
N ASP A 117 -58.36 -6.72 -2.98
CA ASP A 117 -58.99 -7.84 -3.67
C ASP A 117 -57.95 -8.39 -4.65
N ASP A 118 -57.11 -9.32 -4.19
CA ASP A 118 -56.35 -10.32 -4.98
C ASP A 118 -55.18 -10.84 -4.13
N ALA A 119 -55.52 -11.66 -3.14
CA ALA A 119 -54.56 -12.43 -2.37
C ALA A 119 -54.90 -13.93 -2.48
N VAL A 120 -54.67 -14.55 -3.64
CA VAL A 120 -54.53 -16.01 -3.74
C VAL A 120 -53.58 -16.40 -4.90
N ALA A 121 -52.61 -17.28 -4.57
CA ALA A 121 -51.69 -18.05 -5.45
C ALA A 121 -50.52 -17.25 -6.05
N GLU A 122 -49.23 -17.61 -5.96
CA GLU A 122 -48.43 -18.78 -5.55
C GLU A 122 -47.12 -18.21 -4.93
N GLY A 123 -46.47 -18.75 -3.91
CA GLY A 123 -45.99 -20.12 -3.79
C GLY A 123 -44.52 -20.24 -4.23
N SER A 124 -43.58 -19.99 -3.31
CA SER A 124 -42.21 -20.52 -3.30
C SER A 124 -41.14 -19.99 -4.29
N SER A 125 -40.34 -19.01 -3.85
CA SER A 125 -38.86 -19.02 -3.98
C SER A 125 -38.22 -17.88 -3.16
N ALA A 126 -38.34 -17.94 -1.84
CA ALA A 126 -37.74 -16.95 -0.94
C ALA A 126 -36.42 -17.47 -0.39
N ASP A 127 -35.33 -17.43 -1.18
CA ASP A 127 -33.97 -17.41 -0.59
C ASP A 127 -32.81 -17.02 -1.53
N ARG A 128 -33.07 -16.41 -2.69
CA ARG A 128 -31.99 -15.89 -3.54
C ARG A 128 -32.25 -14.44 -3.94
N PRO A 129 -31.31 -13.50 -3.69
CA PRO A 129 -31.48 -12.13 -4.14
C PRO A 129 -31.57 -12.12 -5.66
N LYS A 130 -32.63 -11.50 -6.20
CA LYS A 130 -32.90 -11.43 -7.65
C LYS A 130 -31.91 -10.52 -8.40
N VAL A 131 -31.15 -9.72 -7.67
CA VAL A 131 -30.19 -8.73 -8.16
C VAL A 131 -28.96 -8.67 -7.24
N PRO A 132 -27.80 -8.21 -7.73
CA PRO A 132 -26.61 -8.01 -6.90
C PRO A 132 -26.83 -6.98 -5.77
N LYS A 133 -25.99 -7.04 -4.72
CA LYS A 133 -26.06 -6.13 -3.56
C LYS A 133 -25.76 -4.68 -3.95
N GLU A 134 -24.99 -4.51 -5.02
CA GLU A 134 -24.60 -3.25 -5.64
C GLU A 134 -25.78 -2.56 -6.34
N SER A 135 -26.88 -3.27 -6.55
CA SER A 135 -28.08 -2.67 -7.14
C SER A 135 -28.84 -1.81 -6.12
N LEU A 136 -29.24 -0.61 -6.55
CA LEU A 136 -30.02 0.32 -5.72
C LEU A 136 -31.43 -0.22 -5.42
N PHE A 137 -31.99 -1.02 -6.34
CA PHE A 137 -33.36 -1.55 -6.26
C PHE A 137 -33.33 -3.06 -6.11
N GLN A 138 -33.45 -3.52 -4.86
CA GLN A 138 -33.42 -4.94 -4.48
C GLN A 138 -34.71 -5.71 -4.82
N ASP A 139 -35.76 -4.99 -5.24
CA ASP A 139 -37.06 -5.53 -5.64
C ASP A 139 -37.02 -6.35 -6.96
N GLY A 140 -35.90 -6.27 -7.70
CA GLY A 140 -35.70 -7.01 -8.94
C GLY A 140 -36.35 -6.37 -10.17
N ARG A 141 -36.91 -5.16 -10.07
CA ARG A 141 -37.51 -4.45 -11.23
C ARG A 141 -36.54 -4.29 -12.40
N TYR A 142 -35.27 -4.05 -12.07
CA TYR A 142 -34.19 -3.87 -13.05
C TYR A 142 -33.31 -5.11 -13.22
N ALA A 143 -33.76 -6.30 -12.79
CA ALA A 143 -32.97 -7.53 -12.87
C ALA A 143 -32.51 -7.86 -14.30
N HIS A 144 -33.30 -7.47 -15.31
CA HIS A 144 -32.95 -7.66 -16.72
C HIS A 144 -31.71 -6.87 -17.16
N LEU A 145 -31.44 -5.70 -16.56
CA LEU A 145 -30.23 -4.91 -16.86
C LEU A 145 -28.96 -5.57 -16.31
N TRP A 146 -29.08 -6.25 -15.16
CA TRP A 146 -27.97 -6.95 -14.51
C TRP A 146 -27.59 -8.26 -15.18
N LYS A 147 -28.49 -8.88 -15.98
CA LYS A 147 -28.21 -10.17 -16.64
C LYS A 147 -27.01 -10.13 -17.59
N THR A 148 -26.77 -8.98 -18.22
CA THR A 148 -25.68 -8.78 -19.19
C THR A 148 -24.63 -7.81 -18.67
N TYR A 149 -24.81 -7.27 -17.46
CA TYR A 149 -23.86 -6.33 -16.89
C TYR A 149 -22.55 -7.06 -16.56
N ARG A 150 -21.46 -6.54 -17.10
CA ARG A 150 -20.11 -6.89 -16.68
C ARG A 150 -19.54 -5.71 -15.89
N PRO A 151 -19.03 -5.92 -14.67
CA PRO A 151 -18.36 -4.86 -13.96
C PRO A 151 -17.14 -4.39 -14.76
N TYR A 152 -16.87 -3.09 -14.67
CA TYR A 152 -15.80 -2.45 -15.43
C TYR A 152 -14.43 -3.10 -15.16
N SER A 153 -14.19 -3.56 -13.93
CA SER A 153 -12.96 -4.27 -13.55
C SER A 153 -12.74 -5.59 -14.30
N GLU A 154 -13.80 -6.34 -14.63
CA GLU A 154 -13.70 -7.57 -15.42
C GLU A 154 -13.36 -7.24 -16.88
N VAL A 155 -14.01 -6.21 -17.44
CA VAL A 155 -13.74 -5.77 -18.81
C VAL A 155 -12.30 -5.27 -18.94
N GLU A 156 -11.83 -4.47 -18.00
CA GLU A 156 -10.43 -4.03 -17.97
C GLU A 156 -9.47 -5.23 -17.85
N ALA A 157 -9.73 -6.15 -16.93
CA ALA A 157 -8.87 -7.33 -16.73
C ALA A 157 -8.78 -8.23 -17.98
N GLU A 158 -9.86 -8.34 -18.77
CA GLU A 158 -9.89 -9.05 -20.04
C GLU A 158 -9.09 -8.31 -21.13
N THR A 159 -9.18 -6.98 -21.19
CA THR A 159 -8.50 -6.16 -22.22
C THR A 159 -7.02 -5.91 -21.95
N LYS A 160 -6.57 -6.06 -20.70
CA LYS A 160 -5.18 -5.84 -20.32
C LYS A 160 -4.25 -6.83 -20.99
N THR A 161 -3.19 -6.28 -21.56
CA THR A 161 -2.04 -7.06 -22.04
C THR A 161 -1.38 -7.78 -20.87
N ASP A 162 -0.70 -8.90 -21.14
CA ASP A 162 -0.03 -9.64 -20.07
C ASP A 162 1.09 -8.83 -19.40
N HIS A 163 1.67 -7.87 -20.13
CA HIS A 163 2.62 -6.93 -19.54
C HIS A 163 1.94 -6.01 -18.53
N GLU A 164 0.78 -5.44 -18.86
CA GLU A 164 0.01 -4.61 -17.92
C GLU A 164 -0.41 -5.40 -16.68
N LYS A 165 -0.86 -6.67 -16.83
CA LYS A 165 -1.17 -7.53 -15.68
C LYS A 165 0.04 -7.76 -14.76
N LEU A 166 1.22 -7.95 -15.34
CA LEU A 166 2.45 -8.10 -14.56
C LEU A 166 2.84 -6.79 -13.85
N MET A 167 2.67 -5.66 -14.53
CA MET A 167 2.92 -4.34 -13.92
C MET A 167 1.93 -4.04 -12.80
N ASP A 168 0.64 -4.39 -12.95
CA ASP A 168 -0.37 -4.23 -11.90
C ASP A 168 0.00 -4.98 -10.62
N VAL A 169 0.50 -6.22 -10.74
CA VAL A 169 0.93 -7.01 -9.56
C VAL A 169 2.11 -6.35 -8.85
N LEU A 170 3.09 -5.85 -9.61
CA LEU A 170 4.25 -5.16 -9.06
C LEU A 170 3.90 -3.80 -8.45
N ASP A 171 3.03 -3.05 -9.11
CA ASP A 171 2.60 -1.74 -8.65
C ASP A 171 1.67 -1.85 -7.46
N GLY A 172 0.81 -2.88 -7.37
CA GLY A 172 0.06 -3.19 -6.16
C GLY A 172 0.97 -3.42 -4.94
N TYR A 173 2.08 -4.14 -5.12
CA TYR A 173 3.07 -4.34 -4.06
C TYR A 173 3.78 -3.04 -3.65
N LYS A 174 4.16 -2.19 -4.62
CA LYS A 174 4.75 -0.87 -4.33
C LYS A 174 3.74 0.05 -3.63
N GLN A 175 2.50 0.04 -4.09
CA GLN A 175 1.42 0.86 -3.55
C GLN A 175 1.14 0.47 -2.10
N ARG A 176 1.15 -0.83 -1.76
CA ARG A 176 1.09 -1.29 -0.38
C ARG A 176 2.18 -0.66 0.48
N LYS A 177 3.44 -0.68 0.01
CA LYS A 177 4.56 -0.08 0.76
C LYS A 177 4.36 1.42 0.98
N HIS A 178 3.89 2.13 -0.04
CA HIS A 178 3.59 3.56 0.06
C HIS A 178 2.45 3.84 1.05
N ASN A 179 1.36 3.07 0.98
CA ASN A 179 0.20 3.22 1.83
C ASN A 179 0.51 2.86 3.30
N ILE A 180 1.37 1.87 3.56
CA ILE A 180 1.88 1.61 4.92
C ILE A 180 2.64 2.82 5.44
N GLY A 181 3.52 3.43 4.63
CA GLY A 181 4.25 4.62 5.01
C GLY A 181 3.32 5.80 5.31
N ARG A 182 2.29 5.99 4.48
CA ARG A 182 1.29 7.04 4.70
C ARG A 182 0.49 6.81 5.99
N ALA A 183 -0.02 5.61 6.23
CA ALA A 183 -0.73 5.27 7.47
C ALA A 183 0.16 5.42 8.71
N ALA A 184 1.46 5.09 8.60
CA ALA A 184 2.41 5.32 9.68
C ALA A 184 2.62 6.82 9.97
N LEU A 185 2.64 7.68 8.95
CA LEU A 185 2.69 9.14 9.14
C LEU A 185 1.41 9.67 9.78
N GLU A 186 0.24 9.16 9.38
CA GLU A 186 -1.04 9.52 9.98
C GLU A 186 -1.07 9.17 11.48
N ASN A 187 -0.56 7.99 11.85
CA ASN A 187 -0.45 7.61 13.27
C ASN A 187 0.60 8.44 14.04
N CYS A 188 1.67 8.88 13.37
CA CYS A 188 2.76 9.65 13.98
C CYS A 188 2.61 11.18 13.85
N ALA A 189 1.40 11.65 13.51
CA ALA A 189 1.16 13.07 13.25
C ALA A 189 1.51 13.96 14.46
N ILE A 190 1.32 13.48 15.69
CA ILE A 190 1.64 14.23 16.92
C ILE A 190 3.16 14.43 17.07
N GLN A 191 3.96 13.38 16.85
CA GLN A 191 5.42 13.47 16.91
C GLN A 191 5.97 14.32 15.76
N GLN A 192 5.31 14.26 14.60
CA GLN A 192 5.64 15.12 13.46
C GLN A 192 5.36 16.60 13.79
N GLU A 193 4.23 16.90 14.44
CA GLU A 193 3.91 18.24 14.92
C GLU A 193 4.95 18.73 15.93
N GLU A 194 5.34 17.92 16.92
CA GLU A 194 6.38 18.28 17.90
C GLU A 194 7.71 18.68 17.23
N TRP A 195 8.13 17.92 16.21
CA TRP A 195 9.34 18.25 15.45
C TRP A 195 9.19 19.57 14.69
N VAL A 196 8.09 19.75 13.97
CA VAL A 196 7.81 20.99 13.23
C VAL A 196 7.74 22.19 14.15
N ASN A 197 7.09 22.04 15.31
CA ASN A 197 6.96 23.11 16.31
C ASN A 197 8.31 23.44 16.94
N CYS A 198 9.18 22.46 17.20
CA CYS A 198 10.55 22.73 17.65
C CYS A 198 11.33 23.55 16.61
N MET A 199 11.25 23.20 15.33
CA MET A 199 11.95 23.93 14.27
C MET A 199 11.45 25.37 14.11
N LYS A 200 10.14 25.60 14.29
CA LYS A 200 9.50 26.91 14.15
C LYS A 200 9.69 27.81 15.37
N SER A 201 9.40 27.29 16.57
CA SER A 201 9.26 28.08 17.80
C SER A 201 9.92 27.43 19.03
N GLY A 202 10.78 26.42 18.84
CA GLY A 202 11.50 25.77 19.93
C GLY A 202 12.65 26.59 20.50
N ASP A 203 13.24 26.07 21.56
CA ASP A 203 14.42 26.65 22.21
C ASP A 203 15.57 26.79 21.21
N TRP A 204 16.35 27.86 21.37
CA TRP A 204 17.43 28.18 20.43
C TRP A 204 18.50 27.07 20.37
N GLU A 205 18.79 26.42 21.50
CA GLU A 205 19.75 25.33 21.62
C GLU A 205 19.27 24.09 20.85
N ASP A 206 18.01 23.71 21.03
CA ASP A 206 17.40 22.59 20.31
C ASP A 206 17.37 22.85 18.80
N ARG A 207 17.05 24.09 18.38
CA ARG A 207 17.07 24.49 16.96
C ARG A 207 18.47 24.45 16.37
N LEU A 208 19.50 24.83 17.13
CA LEU A 208 20.90 24.72 16.71
C LEU A 208 21.29 23.24 16.45
N GLN A 209 20.72 22.32 17.23
CA GLN A 209 20.90 20.89 17.06
C GLN A 209 19.88 20.24 16.10
N MET A 210 19.12 21.04 15.34
CA MET A 210 18.10 20.57 14.40
C MET A 210 17.00 19.71 15.05
N CYS A 211 16.64 20.00 16.30
CA CYS A 211 15.57 19.33 17.04
C CYS A 211 15.75 17.80 17.10
N ARG A 212 17.00 17.36 17.31
CA ARG A 212 17.41 15.95 17.28
C ARG A 212 16.54 15.03 18.12
N HIS A 213 16.15 15.46 19.32
CA HIS A 213 15.31 14.66 20.21
C HIS A 213 13.91 14.43 19.63
N GLN A 214 13.30 15.49 19.08
CA GLN A 214 11.98 15.43 18.45
C GLN A 214 12.03 14.59 17.16
N VAL A 215 13.10 14.73 16.36
CA VAL A 215 13.35 13.89 15.18
C VAL A 215 13.45 12.41 15.57
N GLN A 216 14.23 12.07 16.59
CA GLN A 216 14.37 10.69 17.06
C GLN A 216 13.03 10.11 17.53
N ARG A 217 12.20 10.90 18.23
CA ARG A 217 10.85 10.48 18.63
C ARG A 217 9.96 10.20 17.42
N PHE A 218 10.01 11.05 16.40
CA PHE A 218 9.29 10.84 15.14
C PHE A 218 9.78 9.60 14.38
N GLU A 219 11.09 9.46 14.17
CA GLU A 219 11.68 8.31 13.47
C GLU A 219 11.34 7.00 14.16
N ARG A 220 11.38 7.00 15.49
CA ARG A 220 10.99 5.86 16.31
C ARG A 220 9.52 5.50 16.16
N CYS A 221 8.62 6.48 16.23
CA CYS A 221 7.20 6.27 15.97
C CYS A 221 6.99 5.67 14.57
N TYR A 222 7.55 6.32 13.55
CA TYR A 222 7.38 5.92 12.15
C TYR A 222 7.87 4.48 11.90
N THR A 223 9.01 4.12 12.48
CA THR A 223 9.62 2.79 12.34
C THR A 223 8.76 1.72 12.99
N MET A 224 8.31 1.94 14.23
CA MET A 224 7.46 0.98 14.95
C MET A 224 6.07 0.85 14.34
N GLN A 225 5.46 1.95 13.92
CA GLN A 225 4.17 1.91 13.22
C GLN A 225 4.27 1.16 11.88
N THR A 226 5.34 1.39 11.12
CA THR A 226 5.59 0.63 9.88
C THR A 226 5.70 -0.88 10.15
N ARG A 227 6.34 -1.28 11.26
CA ARG A 227 6.45 -2.69 11.67
C ARG A 227 5.09 -3.26 12.06
N PHE A 228 4.33 -2.56 12.90
CA PHE A 228 3.00 -3.02 13.33
C PHE A 228 2.03 -3.13 12.15
N LEU A 229 1.96 -2.14 11.27
CA LEU A 229 1.10 -2.18 10.08
C LEU A 229 1.46 -3.36 9.16
N LYS A 230 2.75 -3.62 8.97
CA LYS A 230 3.20 -4.81 8.21
C LYS A 230 2.76 -6.10 8.89
N ALA A 231 3.04 -6.23 10.19
CA ALA A 231 2.73 -7.43 10.97
C ALA A 231 1.23 -7.73 11.02
N LEU A 232 0.39 -6.71 11.16
CA LEU A 232 -1.07 -6.84 11.15
C LEU A 232 -1.65 -7.15 9.78
N GLY A 233 -0.86 -6.95 8.72
CA GLY A 233 -1.29 -7.23 7.35
C GLY A 233 -2.05 -6.08 6.70
N TYR A 234 -1.74 -4.83 7.05
CA TYR A 234 -2.31 -3.65 6.39
C TYR A 234 -2.11 -3.76 4.87
N GLN A 235 -3.21 -3.69 4.14
CA GLN A 235 -3.33 -3.86 2.70
C GLN A 235 -2.63 -5.12 2.14
N SER A 236 -2.55 -6.19 2.93
CA SER A 236 -2.02 -7.48 2.48
C SER A 236 -3.05 -8.31 1.72
N VAL A 237 -4.34 -8.09 1.98
CA VAL A 237 -5.44 -8.86 1.39
C VAL A 237 -6.13 -8.01 0.34
N TYR A 238 -6.25 -8.56 -0.87
CA TYR A 238 -6.94 -7.90 -1.98
C TYR A 238 -8.43 -7.74 -1.69
N ASN A 239 -9.02 -6.60 -2.05
CA ASN A 239 -10.43 -6.25 -1.82
C ASN A 239 -10.88 -6.30 -0.34
N ARG A 240 -9.98 -6.10 0.63
CA ARG A 240 -10.41 -5.86 2.01
C ARG A 240 -11.21 -4.55 2.08
N PRO A 241 -12.35 -4.52 2.79
CA PRO A 241 -13.10 -3.27 2.98
C PRO A 241 -12.27 -2.22 3.72
N ALA A 242 -12.44 -0.95 3.32
CA ALA A 242 -11.70 0.19 3.89
C ALA A 242 -11.82 0.27 5.42
N GLN A 243 -13.01 -0.03 5.97
CA GLN A 243 -13.24 -0.04 7.42
C GLN A 243 -12.27 -0.96 8.18
N VAL A 244 -11.95 -2.14 7.64
CA VAL A 244 -11.06 -3.08 8.32
C VAL A 244 -9.60 -2.63 8.20
N GLU A 245 -9.24 -1.96 7.11
CA GLU A 245 -7.92 -1.34 6.99
C GLU A 245 -7.75 -0.18 8.00
N GLU A 246 -8.78 0.63 8.19
CA GLU A 246 -8.82 1.67 9.24
C GLU A 246 -8.71 1.05 10.65
N ASP A 247 -9.44 -0.04 10.92
CA ASP A 247 -9.33 -0.75 12.20
C ASP A 247 -7.91 -1.29 12.45
N ILE A 248 -7.24 -1.79 11.40
CA ILE A 248 -5.83 -2.23 11.47
C ILE A 248 -4.92 -1.04 11.80
N GLN A 249 -5.13 0.10 11.16
CA GLN A 249 -4.36 1.32 11.40
C GLN A 249 -4.51 1.82 12.84
N MET A 250 -5.75 1.85 13.35
CA MET A 250 -6.04 2.20 14.75
C MET A 250 -5.46 1.18 15.73
N HIS A 251 -5.48 -0.10 15.38
CA HIS A 251 -4.89 -1.15 16.22
C HIS A 251 -3.37 -1.04 16.29
N ALA A 252 -2.70 -0.71 15.19
CA ALA A 252 -1.26 -0.42 15.18
C ALA A 252 -0.93 0.73 16.14
N ASP A 253 -1.74 1.78 16.16
CA ASP A 253 -1.57 2.90 17.08
C ASP A 253 -1.74 2.52 18.55
N GLN A 254 -2.75 1.71 18.86
CA GLN A 254 -2.93 1.17 20.22
C GLN A 254 -1.75 0.30 20.66
N LEU A 255 -1.19 -0.52 19.77
CA LEU A 255 0.00 -1.31 20.06
C LEU A 255 1.22 -0.43 20.34
N TYR A 256 1.38 0.66 19.58
CA TYR A 256 2.43 1.64 19.83
C TYR A 256 2.28 2.30 21.20
N ALA A 257 1.08 2.77 21.56
CA ALA A 257 0.82 3.38 22.87
C ALA A 257 1.16 2.42 24.03
N ARG A 258 0.73 1.15 23.93
CA ARG A 258 1.05 0.11 24.94
C ARG A 258 2.54 -0.16 25.06
N MET A 259 3.26 -0.18 23.93
CA MET A 259 4.72 -0.34 23.93
C MET A 259 5.40 0.82 24.65
N ILE A 260 4.97 2.07 24.43
CA ILE A 260 5.51 3.24 25.14
C ILE A 260 5.21 3.18 26.64
N GLU A 261 4.01 2.75 27.04
CA GLU A 261 3.65 2.55 28.46
C GLU A 261 4.53 1.49 29.12
N GLN A 262 4.77 0.38 28.42
CA GLN A 262 5.63 -0.69 28.89
C GLN A 262 7.06 -0.18 29.13
N GLU A 263 7.61 0.59 28.20
CA GLU A 263 8.96 1.11 28.33
C GLU A 263 9.11 2.06 29.50
N LYS A 264 8.12 2.94 29.70
CA LYS A 264 8.05 3.81 30.88
C LYS A 264 7.99 3.00 32.17
N ALA A 265 7.19 1.92 32.20
CA ALA A 265 7.10 1.04 33.36
C ALA A 265 8.41 0.27 33.63
N ILE A 266 9.11 -0.19 32.57
CA ILE A 266 10.42 -0.82 32.69
C ILE A 266 11.46 0.17 33.20
N GLU A 267 11.44 1.40 32.71
CA GLU A 267 12.35 2.46 33.17
C GLU A 267 12.09 2.82 34.64
N ALA A 268 10.83 2.92 35.06
CA ALA A 268 10.44 3.12 36.45
C ALA A 268 10.90 1.95 37.35
N ALA A 269 10.63 0.71 36.93
CA ALA A 269 11.09 -0.48 37.67
C ALA A 269 12.61 -0.54 37.79
N LYS A 270 13.35 -0.17 36.73
CA LYS A 270 14.81 -0.07 36.77
C LYS A 270 15.29 1.00 37.75
N LYS A 271 14.61 2.16 37.81
CA LYS A 271 14.92 3.23 38.77
C LYS A 271 14.64 2.79 40.22
N GLU A 272 13.61 1.98 40.43
CA GLU A 272 13.19 1.47 41.75
C GLU A 272 13.92 0.17 42.15
N GLY A 273 14.70 -0.44 41.26
CA GLY A 273 15.38 -1.72 41.50
C GLY A 273 14.47 -2.95 41.47
N LEU A 274 13.27 -2.82 40.91
CA LEU A 274 12.30 -3.89 40.74
C LEU A 274 12.53 -4.65 39.42
N PRO A 275 12.17 -5.95 39.35
CA PRO A 275 12.29 -6.71 38.10
C PRO A 275 11.40 -6.10 37.02
N ALA A 276 11.93 -6.03 35.79
CA ALA A 276 11.22 -5.44 34.66
C ALA A 276 9.90 -6.21 34.39
N PRO A 277 8.76 -5.51 34.24
CA PRO A 277 7.49 -6.15 33.92
C PRO A 277 7.57 -6.81 32.54
N LYS A 278 7.19 -8.08 32.46
CA LYS A 278 7.00 -8.78 31.18
C LYS A 278 5.64 -8.39 30.63
N PHE A 279 5.60 -7.90 29.39
CA PHE A 279 4.36 -7.62 28.70
C PHE A 279 4.38 -8.34 27.36
N ASP A 280 3.31 -9.05 27.08
CA ASP A 280 3.12 -9.71 25.80
C ASP A 280 2.52 -8.70 24.83
N LEU A 281 3.35 -8.21 23.90
CA LEU A 281 2.86 -7.50 22.73
C LEU A 281 2.01 -8.50 21.96
N ALA A 282 0.68 -8.38 22.05
CA ALA A 282 -0.29 -9.25 21.40
C ALA A 282 -0.32 -9.02 19.87
N ILE A 283 0.84 -9.15 19.23
CA ILE A 283 0.98 -9.11 17.78
C ILE A 283 0.53 -10.48 17.29
N PRO A 284 -0.50 -10.55 16.43
CA PRO A 284 -0.97 -11.82 15.95
C PRO A 284 0.15 -12.47 15.12
N THR A 285 0.41 -13.76 15.38
CA THR A 285 1.44 -14.53 14.65
C THR A 285 1.09 -14.68 13.17
N MET A 286 -0.18 -14.49 12.81
CA MET A 286 -0.65 -14.38 11.43
C MET A 286 -1.38 -13.05 11.22
N PRO A 287 -1.19 -12.38 10.06
CA PRO A 287 -1.90 -11.13 9.78
C PRO A 287 -3.42 -11.34 9.81
N ALA A 288 -4.17 -10.33 10.24
CA ALA A 288 -5.62 -10.44 10.41
C ALA A 288 -6.30 -10.73 9.05
N GLY A 289 -6.94 -11.88 8.90
CA GLY A 289 -7.54 -12.31 7.63
C GLY A 289 -6.61 -13.12 6.71
N ALA A 290 -5.48 -13.61 7.21
CA ALA A 290 -4.78 -14.71 6.56
C ALA A 290 -5.69 -15.95 6.56
N ASP A 291 -5.93 -16.54 5.39
CA ASP A 291 -6.61 -17.82 5.28
C ASP A 291 -5.81 -18.88 6.05
N PRO A 292 -6.40 -19.59 7.03
CA PRO A 292 -5.70 -20.64 7.79
C PRO A 292 -5.29 -21.83 6.91
N ALA A 293 -5.74 -21.85 5.64
CA ALA A 293 -5.41 -22.84 4.63
C ALA A 293 -4.16 -22.49 3.80
N VAL A 294 -3.61 -21.26 3.88
CA VAL A 294 -2.39 -20.89 3.17
C VAL A 294 -1.18 -21.24 4.05
N PRO A 295 -0.29 -22.16 3.62
CA PRO A 295 0.85 -22.56 4.43
C PRO A 295 1.80 -21.38 4.63
N GLU A 296 2.18 -21.14 5.90
CA GLU A 296 3.18 -20.14 6.27
C GLU A 296 4.48 -20.38 5.47
N VAL A 297 4.91 -19.37 4.73
CA VAL A 297 6.13 -19.44 3.92
C VAL A 297 7.33 -19.34 4.84
N LYS A 298 8.06 -20.45 5.00
CA LYS A 298 9.28 -20.48 5.80
C LYS A 298 10.43 -19.79 5.06
N PRO A 299 11.20 -18.93 5.75
CA PRO A 299 12.39 -18.30 5.17
C PRO A 299 13.43 -19.35 4.78
N ARG A 300 14.22 -19.03 3.75
CA ARG A 300 15.41 -19.82 3.39
C ARG A 300 16.51 -19.62 4.45
N PRO A 301 17.44 -20.58 4.64
CA PRO A 301 18.41 -20.53 5.75
C PRO A 301 19.40 -19.35 5.67
N ASP A 302 19.69 -18.84 4.47
CA ASP A 302 20.46 -17.61 4.25
C ASP A 302 19.68 -16.37 4.69
N LEU A 303 18.39 -16.31 4.36
CA LEU A 303 17.49 -15.24 4.77
C LEU A 303 17.28 -15.24 6.30
N GLU A 304 17.12 -16.41 6.91
CA GLU A 304 17.01 -16.55 8.37
C GLU A 304 18.22 -15.98 9.11
N LYS A 305 19.44 -16.21 8.59
CA LYS A 305 20.66 -15.64 9.17
C LYS A 305 20.63 -14.11 9.13
N SER A 306 20.25 -13.54 7.99
CA SER A 306 20.13 -12.08 7.86
C SER A 306 19.05 -11.49 8.78
N TRP A 307 17.98 -12.24 9.05
CA TRP A 307 16.94 -11.83 9.98
C TRP A 307 17.45 -11.85 11.41
N LYS A 308 18.16 -12.91 11.82
CA LYS A 308 18.77 -13.01 13.15
C LYS A 308 19.74 -11.87 13.41
N GLU A 309 20.62 -11.57 12.45
CA GLU A 309 21.57 -10.45 12.56
C GLU A 309 20.86 -9.10 12.74
N LYS A 310 19.79 -8.85 11.98
CA LYS A 310 18.98 -7.63 12.14
C LYS A 310 18.28 -7.57 13.49
N LEU A 311 17.74 -8.67 13.97
CA LEU A 311 17.06 -8.75 15.27
C LEU A 311 18.03 -8.56 16.43
N GLU A 312 19.29 -8.98 16.29
CA GLU A 312 20.35 -8.77 17.30
C GLU A 312 20.76 -7.30 17.43
N GLN A 313 20.72 -6.52 16.33
CA GLN A 313 20.99 -5.08 16.35
C GLN A 313 19.87 -4.26 17.01
N LEU A 314 18.69 -4.85 17.18
CA LEU A 314 17.51 -4.17 17.73
C LEU A 314 17.36 -4.40 19.25
N PRO A 315 16.80 -3.40 19.95
CA PRO A 315 16.46 -3.55 21.36
C PRO A 315 15.42 -4.66 21.53
N GLU A 316 15.48 -5.36 22.66
CA GLU A 316 14.64 -6.56 22.93
C GLU A 316 13.13 -6.29 22.81
N THR A 317 12.68 -5.09 23.17
CA THR A 317 11.28 -4.67 23.06
C THR A 317 10.78 -4.55 21.63
N GLU A 318 11.68 -4.32 20.66
CA GLU A 318 11.31 -4.13 19.25
C GLU A 318 11.47 -5.39 18.40
N ARG A 319 12.21 -6.41 18.89
CA ARG A 319 12.51 -7.63 18.11
C ARG A 319 11.26 -8.39 17.69
N ALA A 320 10.29 -8.55 18.59
CA ALA A 320 9.05 -9.26 18.29
C ALA A 320 8.26 -8.58 17.17
N ALA A 321 8.19 -7.25 17.18
CA ALA A 321 7.52 -6.48 16.15
C ALA A 321 8.24 -6.54 14.79
N GLU A 322 9.58 -6.45 14.79
CA GLU A 322 10.37 -6.60 13.56
C GLU A 322 10.26 -8.02 13.00
N GLU A 323 10.34 -9.06 13.83
CA GLU A 323 10.25 -10.45 13.38
C GLU A 323 8.88 -10.75 12.75
N ALA A 324 7.79 -10.27 13.36
CA ALA A 324 6.46 -10.39 12.80
C ALA A 324 6.31 -9.61 11.48
N ALA A 325 6.88 -8.40 11.40
CA ALA A 325 6.88 -7.61 10.17
C ALA A 325 7.68 -8.27 9.04
N LEU A 326 8.82 -8.91 9.35
CA LEU A 326 9.65 -9.65 8.40
C LEU A 326 8.92 -10.88 7.86
N ARG A 327 8.22 -11.63 8.72
CA ARG A 327 7.36 -12.74 8.30
C ARG A 327 6.25 -12.28 7.37
N ALA A 328 5.54 -11.21 7.73
CA ALA A 328 4.46 -10.67 6.90
C ALA A 328 4.96 -10.14 5.55
N ASP A 329 6.15 -9.54 5.51
CA ASP A 329 6.79 -9.09 4.26
C ASP A 329 7.21 -10.28 3.37
N LEU A 330 7.71 -11.36 3.98
CA LEU A 330 8.04 -12.60 3.26
C LEU A 330 6.78 -13.24 2.64
N GLN A 331 5.69 -13.32 3.39
CA GLN A 331 4.41 -13.83 2.89
C GLN A 331 3.91 -13.00 1.72
N ALA A 332 3.89 -11.67 1.86
CA ALA A 332 3.46 -10.78 0.78
C ALA A 332 4.31 -10.93 -0.49
N LYS A 333 5.64 -11.06 -0.34
CA LYS A 333 6.55 -11.33 -1.48
C LYS A 333 6.28 -12.69 -2.13
N ALA A 334 5.99 -13.71 -1.33
CA ALA A 334 5.67 -15.04 -1.84
C ALA A 334 4.36 -15.03 -2.64
N ASP A 335 3.35 -14.28 -2.19
CA ASP A 335 2.08 -14.17 -2.92
C ASP A 335 2.22 -13.39 -4.23
N VAL A 336 3.03 -12.32 -4.24
CA VAL A 336 3.43 -11.64 -5.49
C VAL A 336 4.13 -12.61 -6.44
N ALA A 337 5.08 -13.41 -5.94
CA ALA A 337 5.80 -14.39 -6.77
C ALA A 337 4.85 -15.45 -7.36
N LYS A 338 3.89 -15.96 -6.57
CA LYS A 338 2.85 -16.88 -7.05
C LYS A 338 1.99 -16.26 -8.14
N ASN A 339 1.58 -15.00 -7.96
CA ASN A 339 0.75 -14.29 -8.95
C ASN A 339 1.51 -14.06 -10.26
N VAL A 340 2.79 -13.69 -10.20
CA VAL A 340 3.64 -13.57 -11.40
C VAL A 340 3.83 -14.91 -12.09
N GLN A 341 4.08 -15.98 -11.33
CA GLN A 341 4.23 -17.32 -11.89
C GLN A 341 2.94 -17.78 -12.59
N LYS A 342 1.78 -17.54 -11.97
CA LYS A 342 0.48 -17.85 -12.58
C LYS A 342 0.28 -17.13 -13.91
N LEU A 343 0.66 -15.85 -14.01
CA LEU A 343 0.58 -15.10 -15.26
C LEU A 343 1.52 -15.67 -16.34
N TRP A 344 2.72 -16.11 -15.98
CA TRP A 344 3.62 -16.78 -16.92
C TRP A 344 3.08 -18.13 -17.40
N ASP A 345 2.54 -18.95 -16.50
CA ASP A 345 1.92 -20.24 -16.85
C ASP A 345 0.70 -20.04 -17.78
N GLU A 346 -0.09 -18.99 -17.55
CA GLU A 346 -1.20 -18.60 -18.42
C GLU A 346 -0.70 -18.23 -19.82
N GLN A 347 0.37 -17.41 -19.93
CA GLN A 347 0.98 -17.08 -21.21
C GLN A 347 1.49 -18.32 -21.97
N GLU A 348 2.11 -19.27 -21.26
CA GLU A 348 2.59 -20.51 -21.87
C GLU A 348 1.44 -21.34 -22.42
N LYS A 349 0.35 -21.51 -21.65
CA LYS A 349 -0.85 -22.20 -22.10
C LYS A 349 -1.50 -21.52 -23.31
N GLU A 350 -1.52 -20.19 -23.36
CA GLU A 350 -2.03 -19.46 -24.53
C GLU A 350 -1.15 -19.64 -25.77
N LYS A 351 0.18 -19.67 -25.60
CA LYS A 351 1.13 -20.00 -26.67
C LYS A 351 0.90 -21.42 -27.18
N GLU A 352 0.69 -22.39 -26.30
CA GLU A 352 0.39 -23.77 -26.67
C GLU A 352 -0.95 -23.90 -27.40
N ARG A 353 -2.01 -23.22 -26.91
CA ARG A 353 -3.31 -23.17 -27.58
C ARG A 353 -3.19 -22.61 -29.00
N ARG A 354 -2.42 -21.52 -29.19
CA ARG A 354 -2.15 -20.96 -30.53
C ARG A 354 -1.40 -21.93 -31.44
N LYS A 355 -0.45 -22.70 -30.90
CA LYS A 355 0.26 -23.75 -31.64
C LYS A 355 -0.68 -24.88 -32.05
N ALA A 356 -1.53 -25.36 -31.14
CA ALA A 356 -2.50 -26.42 -31.39
C ALA A 356 -3.57 -26.02 -32.42
N GLU A 357 -4.03 -24.77 -32.39
CA GLU A 357 -4.98 -24.21 -33.36
C GLU A 357 -4.35 -23.87 -34.73
N GLY A 358 -3.04 -24.07 -34.90
CA GLY A 358 -2.31 -23.72 -36.13
C GLY A 358 -2.09 -22.20 -36.33
N LYS A 359 -2.50 -21.37 -35.38
CA LYS A 359 -2.35 -19.90 -35.37
C LYS A 359 -1.06 -19.45 -34.66
N ALA A 360 0.00 -20.25 -34.73
CA ALA A 360 1.30 -19.89 -34.14
C ALA A 360 1.84 -18.60 -34.78
N THR A 361 2.21 -17.64 -33.93
CA THR A 361 2.76 -16.35 -34.37
C THR A 361 4.15 -16.52 -34.99
N ILE A 362 4.60 -15.58 -35.81
CA ILE A 362 5.95 -15.61 -36.43
C ILE A 362 7.04 -15.78 -35.36
N VAL A 363 6.90 -15.07 -34.24
CA VAL A 363 7.80 -15.17 -33.08
C VAL A 363 7.78 -16.58 -32.46
N ASP A 364 6.61 -17.22 -32.36
CA ASP A 364 6.49 -18.57 -31.79
C ASP A 364 7.13 -19.63 -32.69
N ARG A 365 7.07 -19.44 -34.02
CA ARG A 365 7.72 -20.33 -35.00
C ARG A 365 9.25 -20.18 -34.97
N ILE A 366 9.76 -18.96 -34.84
CA ILE A 366 11.20 -18.68 -34.73
C ILE A 366 11.75 -19.23 -33.40
N ALA A 367 11.06 -19.00 -32.28
CA ALA A 367 11.45 -19.53 -30.98
C ALA A 367 11.43 -21.07 -30.95
N GLY A 368 10.45 -21.70 -31.61
CA GLY A 368 10.42 -23.16 -31.76
C GLY A 368 11.56 -23.72 -32.62
N ALA A 369 11.97 -23.00 -33.67
CA ALA A 369 13.06 -23.42 -34.55
C ALA A 369 14.46 -23.23 -33.93
N PHE A 370 14.66 -22.22 -33.10
CA PHE A 370 15.94 -21.95 -32.42
C PHE A 370 16.05 -22.59 -31.02
N GLY A 371 14.92 -22.92 -30.37
CA GLY A 371 14.88 -23.55 -29.05
C GLY A 371 14.96 -25.08 -29.06
N GLY A 372 14.79 -25.72 -30.23
CA GLY A 372 14.84 -27.18 -30.39
C GLY A 372 16.25 -27.78 -30.57
N GLY A 373 17.30 -26.98 -30.43
CA GLY A 373 18.70 -27.43 -30.53
C GLY A 373 19.27 -27.88 -29.20
N LYS A 374 18.80 -29.01 -28.67
CA LYS A 374 19.53 -29.80 -27.67
C LYS A 374 19.30 -31.28 -27.89
#